data_AF-A0A6P7XYS4-F1
#
_entry.id   AF-A0A6P7XYS4-F1
#
_cell.length_a   1.000
_cell.length_b   1.000
_cell.length_c   1.000
_cell.angle_alpha   90.00
_cell.angle_beta   90.00
_cell.angle_gamma   90.00
#
_symmetry.space_group_name_H-M   'P 1'
#
loop_
_entity.id
_entity.type
_entity.pdbx_description
1 polymer ?
#
loop_
_entity_poly.entity_id
_entity_poly.type
_entity_poly.pdbx_seq_one_letter_code
_entity_poly.pdbx_strand_id
1 'polypeptide(L)'
;MALEKQLHLGRLPPRPPVPGVQSGSKMRMGPGRKRDFSPVPWSQYFESMDDVVVENETGKDTFRIYRSGSEGPVLLLLHGGGHSALSWAVFTSAITSRVRCRIVALDLRGHGKLMEITGNGSVT
;
A
#
# COMPACT_ATOMS: atom_id res chain seq x y z
N MET A 1 -38.37 -16.49 20.93
CA MET A 1 -38.35 -17.45 19.81
C MET A 1 -37.18 -17.08 18.91
N ALA A 2 -36.11 -17.85 18.95
CA ALA A 2 -34.90 -17.65 18.14
C ALA A 2 -35.07 -18.39 16.81
N LEU A 3 -34.92 -17.68 15.69
CA LEU A 3 -35.07 -18.24 14.34
C LEU A 3 -33.69 -18.35 13.67
N GLU A 4 -33.17 -19.58 13.74
CA GLU A 4 -32.55 -20.36 12.66
C GLU A 4 -31.51 -19.69 11.72
N LYS A 5 -30.24 -20.08 11.88
CA LYS A 5 -29.21 -20.02 10.82
C LYS A 5 -28.75 -21.45 10.51
N GLN A 6 -29.40 -22.13 9.58
CA GLN A 6 -28.88 -23.37 8.98
C GLN A 6 -28.19 -23.05 7.65
N LEU A 7 -26.86 -23.16 7.65
CA LEU A 7 -26.03 -23.04 6.46
C LEU A 7 -26.15 -24.33 5.62
N HIS A 8 -26.41 -24.15 4.33
CA HIS A 8 -26.46 -25.20 3.31
C HIS A 8 -25.06 -25.82 3.08
N LEU A 9 -24.67 -26.80 3.89
CA LEU A 9 -23.43 -27.58 3.73
C LEU A 9 -23.61 -28.89 2.93
N GLY A 10 -24.75 -29.08 2.25
CA GLY A 10 -25.18 -30.41 1.77
C GLY A 10 -25.36 -30.61 0.27
N ARG A 11 -24.81 -29.77 -0.63
CA ARG A 11 -25.05 -29.92 -2.09
C ARG A 11 -23.80 -29.92 -2.96
N LEU A 12 -22.90 -30.88 -2.73
CA LEU A 12 -21.96 -31.29 -3.76
C LEU A 12 -22.12 -32.79 -4.05
N PRO A 13 -22.15 -33.21 -5.33
CA PRO A 13 -22.36 -34.61 -5.70
C PRO A 13 -21.19 -35.49 -5.23
N PRO A 14 -21.43 -36.77 -4.88
CA PRO A 14 -20.38 -37.68 -4.46
C PRO A 14 -19.45 -38.05 -5.63
N ARG A 15 -18.14 -38.10 -5.34
CA ARG A 15 -17.11 -38.47 -6.31
C ARG A 15 -17.10 -40.00 -6.52
N PRO A 16 -17.04 -40.51 -7.76
CA PRO A 16 -16.95 -41.95 -8.01
C PRO A 16 -15.57 -42.51 -7.61
N PRO A 17 -15.49 -43.79 -7.20
CA PRO A 17 -14.22 -44.42 -6.84
C PRO A 17 -13.46 -44.85 -8.11
N VAL A 18 -12.19 -44.45 -8.20
CA VAL A 18 -11.24 -44.95 -9.22
C VAL A 18 -10.44 -46.13 -8.64
N PRO A 19 -10.47 -47.32 -9.26
CA PRO A 19 -9.64 -48.45 -8.86
C PRO A 19 -8.23 -48.29 -9.47
N GLY A 20 -7.21 -48.26 -8.61
CA GLY A 20 -5.81 -48.26 -9.04
C GLY A 20 -4.90 -47.62 -8.01
N VAL A 21 -4.33 -48.45 -7.13
CA VAL A 21 -3.18 -48.08 -6.30
C VAL A 21 -2.03 -47.68 -7.23
N GLN A 22 -1.67 -46.40 -7.23
CA GLN A 22 -0.32 -45.97 -7.56
C GLN A 22 0.23 -45.18 -6.38
N SER A 23 1.26 -45.78 -5.79
CA SER A 23 2.15 -45.26 -4.77
C SER A 23 2.28 -43.75 -4.83
N GLY A 24 1.96 -43.09 -3.71
CA GLY A 24 1.98 -41.65 -3.58
C GLY A 24 3.32 -41.06 -3.98
N SER A 25 3.38 -40.52 -5.19
CA SER A 25 4.26 -39.42 -5.52
C SER A 25 3.83 -38.26 -4.64
N LYS A 26 4.43 -38.18 -3.43
CA LYS A 26 4.49 -36.95 -2.66
C LYS A 26 4.95 -35.89 -3.65
N MET A 27 4.06 -35.01 -4.08
CA MET A 27 4.47 -33.75 -4.66
C MET A 27 5.31 -33.09 -3.58
N ARG A 28 6.64 -33.26 -3.69
CA ARG A 28 7.60 -32.50 -2.92
C ARG A 28 7.39 -31.07 -3.38
N MET A 29 6.53 -30.35 -2.67
CA MET A 29 6.58 -28.90 -2.65
C MET A 29 8.04 -28.61 -2.31
N GLY A 30 8.80 -28.14 -3.30
CA GLY A 30 10.17 -27.67 -3.08
C GLY A 30 10.17 -26.71 -1.89
N PRO A 31 11.31 -26.51 -1.22
CA PRO A 31 11.38 -25.69 -0.01
C PRO A 31 10.61 -24.40 -0.26
N GLY A 32 9.48 -24.24 0.44
CA GLY A 32 8.54 -23.15 0.17
C GLY A 32 9.34 -21.86 0.21
N ARG A 33 9.46 -21.18 -0.93
CA ARG A 33 10.17 -19.91 -1.00
C ARG A 33 9.52 -19.00 0.03
N LYS A 34 10.21 -18.77 1.15
CA LYS A 34 9.72 -17.88 2.20
C LYS A 34 9.50 -16.53 1.52
N ARG A 35 8.27 -16.03 1.56
CA ARG A 35 7.96 -14.71 1.03
C ARG A 35 8.65 -13.69 1.93
N ASP A 36 9.26 -12.70 1.30
CA ASP A 36 9.84 -11.58 2.02
C ASP A 36 8.71 -10.59 2.35
N PHE A 37 8.55 -10.30 3.63
CA PHE A 37 7.58 -9.33 4.15
C PHE A 37 8.30 -8.15 4.81
N SER A 38 9.60 -7.99 4.57
CA SER A 38 10.34 -6.83 5.04
C SER A 38 9.76 -5.54 4.42
N PRO A 39 9.64 -4.45 5.21
CA PRO A 39 9.15 -3.18 4.69
C PRO A 39 10.04 -2.67 3.56
N VAL A 40 9.40 -2.11 2.53
CA VAL A 40 10.08 -1.51 1.39
C VAL A 40 10.10 0.02 1.56
N PRO A 41 11.25 0.69 1.41
CA PRO A 41 11.32 2.14 1.54
C PRO A 41 10.64 2.86 0.37
N TRP A 42 10.10 4.05 0.65
CA TRP A 42 9.42 4.90 -0.33
C TRP A 42 10.28 5.21 -1.56
N SER A 43 11.61 5.32 -1.36
CA SER A 43 12.58 5.70 -2.39
C SER A 43 12.76 4.65 -3.49
N GLN A 44 12.14 3.47 -3.35
CA GLN A 44 12.03 2.53 -4.47
C GLN A 44 10.99 2.95 -5.52
N TYR A 45 10.04 3.81 -5.15
CA TYR A 45 8.90 4.17 -6.00
C TYR A 45 8.83 5.65 -6.33
N PHE A 46 9.33 6.52 -5.44
CA PHE A 46 9.35 7.97 -5.64
C PHE A 46 10.78 8.49 -5.69
N GLU A 47 11.00 9.56 -6.44
CA GLU A 47 12.31 10.19 -6.64
C GLU A 47 12.68 11.13 -5.50
N SER A 48 11.69 11.81 -4.91
CA SER A 48 11.90 12.73 -3.79
C SER A 48 10.70 12.76 -2.84
N MET A 49 10.96 13.31 -1.66
CA MET A 49 10.02 13.46 -0.58
C MET A 49 10.28 14.81 0.11
N ASP A 50 9.23 15.55 0.39
CA ASP A 50 9.32 16.89 0.98
C ASP A 50 8.22 17.12 2.00
N ASP A 51 8.48 18.05 2.92
CA ASP A 51 7.51 18.56 3.88
C ASP A 51 7.09 19.97 3.46
N VAL A 52 5.87 20.08 2.94
CA VAL A 52 5.30 21.36 2.50
C VAL A 52 4.63 22.04 3.66
N VAL A 53 5.16 23.19 4.03
CA VAL A 53 4.62 24.08 5.03
C VAL A 53 3.51 24.93 4.42
N VAL A 54 2.36 24.99 5.08
CA VAL A 54 1.25 25.89 4.73
C VAL A 54 0.87 26.71 5.96
N GLU A 55 0.99 28.02 5.84
CA GLU A 55 0.54 28.96 6.87
C GLU A 55 -0.97 29.20 6.73
N ASN A 56 -1.66 29.24 7.86
CA ASN A 56 -3.10 29.48 7.96
C ASN A 56 -3.39 30.45 9.12
N GLU A 57 -4.66 30.88 9.25
CA GLU A 57 -5.07 31.84 10.28
C GLU A 57 -4.80 31.36 11.71
N THR A 58 -4.76 30.04 11.92
CA THR A 58 -4.61 29.38 13.22
C THR A 58 -3.19 28.90 13.51
N GLY A 59 -2.23 29.08 12.58
CA GLY A 59 -0.87 28.60 12.70
C GLY A 59 -0.30 28.00 11.42
N LYS A 60 0.51 26.96 11.56
CA LYS A 60 1.31 26.36 10.48
C LYS A 60 1.02 24.88 10.38
N ASP A 61 0.53 24.44 9.24
CA ASP A 61 0.41 23.03 8.91
C ASP A 61 1.62 22.56 8.11
N THR A 62 1.96 21.29 8.24
CA THR A 62 2.97 20.64 7.40
C THR A 62 2.31 19.44 6.72
N PHE A 63 2.61 19.24 5.43
CA PHE A 63 2.10 18.14 4.63
C PHE A 63 3.25 17.40 3.97
N ARG A 64 3.34 16.09 4.22
CA ARG A 64 4.32 15.22 3.55
C ARG A 64 3.85 14.95 2.12
N ILE A 65 4.73 15.20 1.16
CA ILE A 65 4.52 14.82 -0.24
C ILE A 65 5.62 13.89 -0.74
N TYR A 66 5.27 13.05 -1.72
CA TYR A 66 6.19 12.22 -2.48
C TYR A 66 6.06 12.54 -3.96
N ARG A 67 7.19 12.67 -4.65
CA ARG A 67 7.26 13.19 -6.02
C ARG A 67 8.02 12.24 -6.96
N SER A 68 7.59 12.19 -8.21
CA SER A 68 8.32 11.51 -9.30
C SER A 68 7.98 12.17 -10.64
N GLY A 69 8.92 12.12 -11.58
CA GLY A 69 8.80 12.76 -12.89
C GLY A 69 9.16 14.24 -12.87
N SER A 70 9.60 14.75 -14.03
CA SER A 70 10.06 16.13 -14.22
C SER A 70 9.20 16.94 -15.21
N GLU A 71 8.36 16.29 -16.00
CA GLU A 71 7.63 16.93 -17.12
C GLU A 71 6.22 16.40 -17.31
N GLY A 72 5.38 17.14 -18.05
CA GLY A 72 3.99 16.79 -18.32
C GLY A 72 3.02 17.24 -17.21
N PRO A 73 1.74 16.82 -17.28
CA PRO A 73 0.74 17.20 -16.30
C PRO A 73 1.07 16.64 -14.92
N VAL A 74 0.65 17.35 -13.88
CA VAL A 74 0.77 16.88 -12.49
C VAL A 74 -0.46 16.08 -12.12
N LEU A 75 -0.25 14.85 -11.66
CA LEU A 75 -1.26 14.00 -11.04
C LEU A 75 -1.16 14.17 -9.51
N LEU A 76 -2.12 14.89 -8.92
CA LEU A 76 -2.25 15.02 -7.48
C LEU A 76 -3.04 13.83 -6.93
N LEU A 77 -2.40 13.01 -6.09
CA LEU A 77 -2.97 11.76 -5.61
C LEU A 77 -3.37 11.88 -4.14
N LEU A 78 -4.67 11.74 -3.87
CA LEU A 78 -5.27 11.76 -2.53
C LEU A 78 -5.62 10.33 -2.11
N HIS A 79 -5.17 9.90 -0.94
CA HIS A 79 -5.45 8.55 -0.44
C HIS A 79 -6.83 8.46 0.25
N GLY A 80 -7.34 7.25 0.43
CA GLY A 80 -8.57 6.99 1.20
C GLY A 80 -8.36 7.03 2.71
N GLY A 81 -9.45 6.99 3.50
CA GLY A 81 -9.38 7.00 4.97
C GLY A 81 -8.59 5.81 5.53
N GLY A 82 -7.72 6.07 6.52
CA GLY A 82 -6.86 5.05 7.14
C GLY A 82 -5.60 4.69 6.35
N HIS A 83 -5.38 5.34 5.21
CA HIS A 83 -4.21 5.14 4.35
C HIS A 83 -3.23 6.32 4.43
N SER A 84 -2.17 6.25 3.63
CA SER A 84 -1.19 7.31 3.38
C SER A 84 -0.88 7.42 1.89
N ALA A 85 -0.11 8.43 1.50
CA ALA A 85 0.41 8.65 0.15
C ALA A 85 1.12 7.43 -0.43
N LEU A 86 1.75 6.61 0.43
CA LEU A 86 2.46 5.39 0.03
C LEU A 86 1.56 4.34 -0.61
N SER A 87 0.23 4.44 -0.44
CA SER A 87 -0.73 3.58 -1.16
C SER A 87 -0.62 3.73 -2.68
N TRP A 88 -0.08 4.87 -3.15
CA TRP A 88 0.14 5.16 -4.56
C TRP A 88 1.52 4.77 -5.08
N ALA A 89 2.37 4.12 -4.28
CA ALA A 89 3.75 3.81 -4.65
C ALA A 89 3.86 2.97 -5.94
N VAL A 90 3.18 1.82 -6.00
CA VAL A 90 3.21 0.95 -7.19
C VAL A 90 2.51 1.61 -8.39
N PHE A 91 1.43 2.35 -8.15
CA PHE A 91 0.75 3.13 -9.19
C PHE A 91 1.69 4.15 -9.83
N THR A 92 2.50 4.83 -9.02
CA THR A 92 3.48 5.84 -9.47
C THR A 92 4.44 5.24 -10.48
N SER A 93 5.12 4.14 -10.15
CA SER A 93 6.03 3.48 -11.09
C SER A 93 5.31 2.98 -12.35
N ALA A 94 4.07 2.50 -12.20
CA ALA A 94 3.28 2.02 -13.33
C ALA A 94 2.90 3.17 -14.29
N ILE A 95 2.40 4.29 -13.77
CA ILE A 95 1.90 5.38 -14.62
C ILE A 95 3.03 6.18 -15.27
N THR A 96 4.13 6.45 -14.54
CA THR A 96 5.28 7.20 -15.08
C THR A 96 6.03 6.41 -16.16
N SER A 97 5.95 5.08 -16.15
CA SER A 97 6.46 4.24 -17.24
C SER A 97 5.61 4.26 -18.52
N ARG A 98 4.37 4.77 -18.46
CA ARG A 98 3.41 4.73 -19.57
C ARG A 98 3.17 6.10 -20.20
N VAL A 99 3.18 7.16 -19.40
CA VAL A 99 2.91 8.53 -19.85
C VAL A 99 3.89 9.50 -19.21
N ARG A 100 4.23 10.57 -19.95
CA ARG A 100 5.06 11.66 -19.42
C ARG A 100 4.20 12.51 -18.48
N CYS A 101 4.38 12.32 -17.18
CA CYS A 101 3.65 13.05 -16.14
C CYS A 101 4.53 13.25 -14.91
N ARG A 102 4.07 14.13 -14.01
CA ARG A 102 4.62 14.34 -12.68
C ARG A 102 3.64 13.84 -11.64
N ILE A 103 4.13 13.19 -10.60
CA ILE A 103 3.34 12.69 -9.48
C ILE A 103 3.56 13.59 -8.27
N VAL A 104 2.47 13.90 -7.57
CA VAL A 104 2.49 14.44 -6.21
C VAL A 104 1.51 13.61 -5.39
N ALA A 105 2.03 12.68 -4.59
CA ALA A 105 1.23 11.90 -3.65
C ALA A 105 1.30 12.54 -2.26
N LEU A 106 0.13 12.86 -1.69
CA LEU A 106 -0.01 13.68 -0.49
C LEU A 106 -0.46 12.85 0.71
N ASP A 107 0.20 13.01 1.86
CA ASP A 107 -0.37 12.59 3.15
C ASP A 107 -1.35 13.66 3.63
N LEU A 108 -2.63 13.31 3.72
CA LEU A 108 -3.67 14.21 4.26
C LEU A 108 -3.45 14.45 5.75
N ARG A 109 -4.07 15.51 6.30
CA ARG A 109 -3.96 15.88 7.72
C ARG A 109 -4.22 14.66 8.62
N GLY A 110 -3.33 14.41 9.59
CA GLY A 110 -3.46 13.32 10.55
C GLY A 110 -3.12 11.93 10.00
N HIS A 111 -2.64 11.85 8.76
CA HIS A 111 -2.21 10.60 8.12
C HIS A 111 -0.71 10.62 7.80
N GLY A 112 -0.17 9.43 7.53
CA GLY A 112 1.24 9.25 7.18
C GLY A 112 2.19 9.63 8.31
N LYS A 113 3.43 9.97 7.93
CA LYS A 113 4.45 10.43 8.89
C LYS A 113 4.53 11.96 8.83
N LEU A 114 3.58 12.60 9.49
CA LEU A 114 3.67 14.02 9.82
C LEU A 114 4.48 14.15 11.10
N MET A 115 5.72 14.65 11.00
CA MET A 115 6.42 15.09 12.20
C MET A 115 5.78 16.42 12.64
N GLU A 116 5.10 16.41 13.78
CA GLU A 116 5.01 17.64 14.57
C GLU A 116 6.43 18.13 14.82
N ILE A 117 6.71 19.39 14.49
CA ILE A 117 7.96 20.02 14.89
C ILE A 117 7.90 20.13 16.42
N THR A 118 8.49 19.18 17.13
CA THR A 118 8.79 19.37 18.55
C THR A 118 9.84 20.47 18.64
N GLY A 119 9.42 21.66 19.06
CA GLY A 119 10.34 22.69 19.52
C GLY A 119 11.02 22.22 20.80
N ASN A 120 12.32 21.95 20.72
CA ASN A 120 13.38 22.52 21.57
C ASN A 120 14.68 21.72 21.43
N GLY A 121 15.75 22.42 21.08
CA GLY A 121 17.11 21.89 21.19
C GLY A 121 18.12 22.58 20.29
N SER A 122 18.38 23.87 20.52
CA SER A 122 19.77 24.33 20.34
C SER A 122 20.62 23.68 21.43
N VAL A 123 21.77 23.15 21.05
CA VAL A 123 23.11 23.45 21.60
C VAL A 123 24.11 22.57 20.85
N THR A 124 25.04 23.26 20.17
CA THR A 124 26.37 22.88 19.63
C THR A 124 26.56 21.51 19.01
#